data_AF-A0A1M5WSD3-F1
#
_entry.id   AF-A0A1M5WSD3-F1
#
_cell.length_a   1.000
_cell.length_b   1.000
_cell.length_c   1.000
_cell.angle_alpha   90.00
_cell.angle_beta   90.00
_cell.angle_gamma   90.00
#
_symmetry.space_group_name_H-M   'P 1'
#
loop_
_entity.id
_entity.type
_entity.pdbx_description
1 polymer ?
#
loop_
_entity_poly.entity_id
_entity_poly.type
_entity_poly.pdbx_seq_one_letter_code
_entity_poly.pdbx_strand_id
1 'polypeptide(L)'
;MECVNFRNYMHKYINGELSEELKLEFEQHRDECPMCKMFLEEELYLESLIKDIKEKETEYICKESNKRESFNEKNTYSRKQAVNTIKVMYYIAPAIVIFLIG
;
A
#
# COMPACT_ATOMS: atom_id res chain seq x y z
N MET A 1 -28.66 -8.42 -26.79
CA MET A 1 -29.19 -7.70 -25.59
C MET A 1 -29.58 -6.27 -25.91
N GLU A 2 -30.34 -5.63 -25.02
CA GLU A 2 -30.69 -4.20 -25.08
C GLU A 2 -29.64 -3.33 -24.36
N CYS A 3 -29.53 -2.04 -24.74
CA CYS A 3 -28.57 -1.10 -24.17
C CYS A 3 -28.69 -0.94 -22.64
N VAL A 4 -29.91 -1.05 -22.09
CA VAL A 4 -30.14 -0.96 -20.64
C VAL A 4 -29.51 -2.16 -19.93
N ASN A 5 -29.73 -3.36 -20.47
CA ASN A 5 -29.16 -4.59 -19.94
C ASN A 5 -27.63 -4.60 -20.08
N PHE A 6 -27.10 -4.09 -21.20
CA PHE A 6 -25.66 -3.89 -21.37
C PHE A 6 -25.07 -3.06 -20.22
N ARG A 7 -25.65 -1.90 -19.91
CA ARG A 7 -25.17 -1.07 -18.78
C ARG A 7 -25.26 -1.80 -17.44
N ASN A 8 -26.34 -2.54 -17.20
CA ASN A 8 -26.52 -3.31 -15.96
C ASN A 8 -25.50 -4.44 -15.80
N TYR A 9 -25.03 -5.03 -16.91
CA TYR A 9 -24.06 -6.12 -16.91
C TYR A 9 -22.61 -5.66 -17.02
N MET A 10 -22.36 -4.38 -17.25
CA MET A 10 -21.03 -3.82 -17.50
C MET A 10 -20.03 -4.10 -16.37
N HIS A 11 -20.41 -3.86 -15.10
CA HIS A 11 -19.55 -4.17 -13.97
C HIS A 11 -19.27 -5.67 -13.82
N LYS A 12 -20.25 -6.52 -14.11
CA LYS A 12 -20.07 -7.98 -14.08
C LYS A 12 -19.14 -8.45 -15.20
N TYR A 13 -19.22 -7.82 -16.38
CA TYR A 13 -18.30 -8.08 -17.48
C TYR A 13 -16.86 -7.73 -17.10
N ILE A 14 -16.67 -6.52 -16.56
CA ILE A 14 -15.37 -6.01 -16.12
C ILE A 14 -14.73 -6.93 -15.06
N ASN A 15 -15.52 -7.37 -14.07
CA ASN A 15 -15.05 -8.25 -13.00
C ASN A 15 -14.91 -9.73 -13.45
N GLY A 16 -15.28 -10.08 -14.68
CA GLY A 16 -15.26 -11.47 -15.16
C GLY A 16 -16.31 -12.38 -14.51
N GLU A 17 -17.41 -11.82 -14.01
CA GLU A 17 -18.51 -12.52 -13.31
C GLU A 17 -19.69 -12.87 -14.22
N LEU A 18 -19.63 -12.53 -15.51
CA LEU A 18 -20.64 -12.94 -16.48
C LEU A 18 -20.46 -14.41 -16.87
N SER A 19 -21.58 -15.12 -17.01
CA SER A 19 -21.57 -16.43 -17.66
C SER A 19 -21.14 -16.31 -19.12
N GLU A 20 -20.56 -17.37 -19.68
CA GLU A 20 -20.07 -17.39 -21.07
C GLU A 20 -21.16 -17.02 -22.09
N GLU A 21 -22.39 -17.51 -21.88
CA GLU A 21 -23.53 -17.20 -22.75
C GLU A 21 -23.86 -15.69 -22.75
N LEU A 22 -23.93 -15.08 -21.57
CA LEU A 22 -24.20 -13.65 -21.43
C LEU A 22 -23.03 -12.79 -21.91
N LYS A 23 -21.80 -13.27 -21.73
CA LYS A 23 -20.59 -12.61 -22.22
C LYS A 23 -20.60 -12.51 -23.74
N LEU A 24 -20.97 -13.58 -24.43
CA LEU A 24 -21.08 -13.59 -25.89
C LEU A 24 -22.16 -12.60 -26.36
N GLU A 25 -23.34 -12.60 -25.72
CA GLU A 25 -24.41 -11.64 -26.05
C GLU A 25 -23.99 -10.19 -25.78
N PHE A 26 -23.21 -9.96 -24.73
CA PHE A 26 -22.67 -8.66 -24.36
C PHE A 26 -21.64 -8.17 -25.38
N GLU A 27 -20.68 -9.02 -25.76
CA GLU A 27 -19.64 -8.69 -26.74
C GLU A 27 -20.24 -8.44 -28.12
N GLN A 28 -21.24 -9.22 -28.51
CA GLN A 28 -21.99 -8.97 -29.74
C GLN A 28 -22.67 -7.59 -29.71
N HIS A 29 -23.35 -7.23 -28.62
CA HIS A 29 -23.98 -5.92 -28.51
C HIS A 29 -22.95 -4.78 -28.50
N ARG A 30 -21.80 -4.96 -27.85
CA ARG A 30 -20.69 -3.99 -27.88
C ARG A 30 -20.27 -3.70 -29.33
N ASP A 31 -20.14 -4.73 -30.15
CA ASP A 31 -19.66 -4.57 -31.52
C ASP A 31 -20.73 -3.96 -32.45
N GLU A 32 -22.01 -4.18 -32.16
CA GLU A 32 -23.14 -3.65 -32.91
C GLU A 32 -23.56 -2.22 -32.49
N CYS A 33 -23.28 -1.82 -31.24
CA CYS A 33 -23.72 -0.54 -30.67
C CYS A 33 -22.54 0.37 -30.30
N PRO A 34 -22.18 1.35 -31.16
CA PRO A 34 -21.05 2.25 -30.92
C PRO A 34 -21.16 3.04 -29.61
N MET A 35 -22.38 3.42 -29.21
CA MET A 35 -22.60 4.15 -27.97
C MET A 35 -22.25 3.30 -26.74
N CYS A 36 -22.73 2.05 -26.70
CA CYS A 36 -22.43 1.13 -25.61
C CYS A 36 -20.94 0.74 -25.57
N LYS A 37 -20.30 0.62 -26.74
CA LYS A 37 -18.85 0.44 -26.83
C LYS A 37 -18.08 1.61 -26.20
N MET A 38 -18.41 2.85 -26.55
CA MET A 38 -17.76 4.03 -25.98
C MET A 38 -17.92 4.10 -24.46
N PHE A 39 -19.12 3.79 -23.94
CA PHE A 39 -19.34 3.75 -22.49
C PHE A 39 -18.47 2.69 -21.80
N LEU A 40 -18.36 1.50 -22.39
CA LEU A 40 -17.48 0.45 -21.84
C LEU A 40 -16.00 0.88 -21.84
N GLU A 41 -15.54 1.51 -22.92
CA GLU A 41 -14.17 2.03 -23.02
C GLU A 41 -13.88 3.11 -21.97
N GLU A 42 -14.83 4.01 -21.72
CA GLU A 42 -14.72 5.04 -20.68
C GLU A 42 -14.62 4.43 -19.27
N GLU A 43 -15.44 3.42 -18.98
CA GLU A 43 -15.43 2.74 -17.68
C GLU A 43 -14.13 1.96 -17.46
N LEU A 44 -13.65 1.24 -18.47
CA LEU A 44 -12.35 0.56 -18.42
C LEU A 44 -11.20 1.56 -18.20
N TYR A 45 -11.28 2.75 -18.82
CA TYR A 45 -10.32 3.81 -18.60
C TYR A 45 -10.34 4.31 -17.14
N LEU A 46 -11.53 4.59 -16.59
CA LEU A 46 -11.67 5.02 -15.20
C LEU A 46 -11.14 3.97 -14.22
N GLU A 47 -11.42 2.69 -14.46
CA GLU A 47 -10.91 1.60 -13.64
C GLU A 47 -9.37 1.53 -13.66
N SER A 48 -8.76 1.72 -14.83
CA SER A 48 -7.30 1.75 -14.96
C SER A 48 -6.67 2.90 -14.14
N LEU A 49 -7.29 4.09 -14.16
CA LEU A 49 -6.84 5.23 -13.36
C LEU A 49 -6.95 4.95 -11.86
N ILE A 50 -8.06 4.34 -11.41
CA ILE A 50 -8.25 3.98 -10.00
C ILE A 50 -7.19 2.97 -9.56
N LYS A 51 -6.85 2.01 -10.42
CA LYS A 51 -5.80 1.01 -10.15
C LYS A 51 -4.43 1.69 -10.00
N ASP A 52 -4.07 2.59 -10.90
CA ASP A 52 -2.82 3.35 -10.83
C ASP A 52 -2.72 4.17 -9.52
N ILE A 53 -3.83 4.74 -9.06
CA ILE A 53 -3.87 5.49 -7.80
C ILE A 53 -3.64 4.54 -6.62
N LYS A 54 -4.33 3.39 -6.57
CA LYS A 54 -4.17 2.40 -5.50
C LYS A 54 -2.74 1.84 -5.43
N GLU A 55 -2.11 1.60 -6.57
CA GLU A 55 -0.72 1.15 -6.64
C GLU A 55 0.23 2.22 -6.09
N LYS A 56 0.05 3.49 -6.50
CA LYS A 56 0.84 4.62 -5.98
C LYS A 56 0.64 4.86 -4.47
N GLU A 57 -0.59 4.71 -3.98
CA GLU A 57 -0.89 4.81 -2.55
C GLU A 57 -0.20 3.69 -1.76
N THR A 58 -0.22 2.47 -2.28
CA THR A 58 0.48 1.31 -1.67
C THR A 58 1.99 1.55 -1.62
N GLU A 59 2.60 2.08 -2.69
CA GLU A 59 4.01 2.46 -2.68
C GLU A 59 4.34 3.53 -1.65
N TYR A 60 3.46 4.53 -1.48
CA TYR A 60 3.65 5.60 -0.52
C TYR A 60 3.63 5.08 0.92
N ILE A 61 2.65 4.22 1.26
CA ILE A 61 2.52 3.60 2.58
C ILE A 61 3.74 2.73 2.91
N CYS A 62 4.22 1.93 1.97
CA CYS A 62 5.42 1.10 2.14
C CYS A 62 6.72 1.92 2.34
N LYS A 63 6.82 3.10 1.72
CA LYS A 63 7.97 4.00 1.92
C LYS A 63 7.93 4.67 3.30
N GLU A 64 6.74 4.94 3.84
CA GLU A 64 6.59 5.55 5.16
C GLU A 64 6.86 4.57 6.31
N SER A 65 6.45 3.31 6.18
CA SER A 65 6.77 2.26 7.16
C SER A 65 8.28 1.98 7.25
N ASN A 66 8.97 1.90 6.10
CA ASN A 66 10.43 1.73 6.06
C ASN A 66 11.19 2.90 6.71
N LYS A 67 10.68 4.13 6.61
CA LYS A 67 11.29 5.30 7.28
C LYS A 67 11.14 5.21 8.80
N ARG A 68 10.00 4.75 9.32
CA ARG A 68 9.76 4.61 10.77
C ARG A 68 10.62 3.52 11.41
N GLU A 69 10.86 2.41 10.71
CA GLU A 69 11.74 1.34 11.22
C GLU A 69 13.20 1.81 11.35
N SER A 70 13.72 2.54 10.35
CA SER A 70 15.10 3.06 10.42
C SER A 70 15.32 4.10 11.54
N PHE A 71 14.27 4.84 11.92
CA PHE A 71 14.35 5.82 13.00
C PHE A 71 14.34 5.14 14.39
N ASN A 72 13.58 4.05 14.54
CA ASN A 72 13.53 3.28 15.78
C ASN A 72 14.82 2.48 16.03
N GLU A 73 15.47 1.94 15.00
CA GLU A 73 16.77 1.27 15.16
C GLU A 73 17.87 2.21 15.66
N LYS A 74 17.97 3.42 15.09
CA LYS A 74 18.97 4.41 15.53
C LYS A 74 18.77 4.85 16.99
N ASN A 75 17.51 4.93 17.43
CA ASN A 75 17.19 5.38 18.79
C ASN A 75 17.47 4.31 19.85
N THR A 76 17.35 3.03 19.51
CA THR A 76 17.68 1.92 20.44
C THR A 76 19.18 1.73 20.62
N TYR A 77 19.99 1.96 19.58
CA TYR A 77 21.46 1.88 19.69
C TYR A 77 22.03 2.98 20.60
N SER A 78 21.58 4.23 20.43
CA SER A 78 22.06 5.37 21.23
C SER A 78 21.68 5.25 22.72
N ARG A 79 20.50 4.69 23.02
CA ARG A 79 20.04 4.49 24.40
C ARG A 79 20.82 3.40 25.12
N LYS A 80 21.24 2.33 24.43
CA LYS A 80 22.09 1.26 25.00
C LYS A 80 23.50 1.76 25.34
N GLN A 81 24.09 2.62 24.51
CA GLN A 81 25.43 3.20 24.76
C GLN A 81 25.46 4.13 25.99
N ALA A 82 24.42 4.96 26.18
CA ALA A 82 24.32 5.86 27.32
C ALA A 82 24.22 5.09 28.66
N VAL A 83 23.42 4.02 28.71
CA VAL A 83 23.25 3.21 29.95
C VAL A 83 24.54 2.47 30.33
N ASN A 84 25.31 1.99 29.36
CA ASN A 84 26.58 1.33 29.65
C ASN A 84 27.63 2.31 30.21
N THR A 85 27.66 3.54 29.69
CA THR A 85 28.62 4.57 30.14
C THR A 85 28.33 5.01 31.59
N ILE A 86 27.05 5.17 31.95
CA ILE A 86 26.64 5.52 33.32
C ILE A 86 27.00 4.39 34.30
N LYS A 87 26.82 3.12 33.92
CA LYS A 87 27.24 1.98 34.75
C LYS A 87 28.74 2.00 35.03
N VAL A 88 29.57 2.23 34.01
CA VAL A 88 31.04 2.27 34.16
C VAL A 88 31.47 3.39 35.12
N MET A 89 30.88 4.59 35.02
CA MET A 89 31.19 5.68 35.95
C MET A 89 30.83 5.36 37.41
N TYR A 90 29.71 4.67 37.65
CA TYR A 90 29.28 4.31 39.00
C TYR A 90 30.23 3.31 39.69
N TYR A 91 30.86 2.41 38.94
CA TYR A 91 31.84 1.46 39.48
C TYR A 91 33.23 2.08 39.70
N ILE A 92 33.61 3.08 38.92
CA ILE A 92 34.93 3.74 39.02
C ILE A 92 34.95 4.79 40.15
N ALA A 93 33.85 5.51 40.36
CA ALA A 93 33.76 6.56 41.39
C ALA A 93 34.17 6.13 42.81
N PRO A 94 33.71 4.98 43.37
CA PRO A 94 34.13 4.56 44.70
C PRO A 94 35.60 4.14 44.77
N ALA A 95 36.18 3.62 43.68
CA ALA A 95 37.60 3.24 43.64
C ALA A 95 38.54 4.46 43.72
N ILE A 96 38.15 5.58 43.10
CA ILE A 96 38.91 6.84 43.15
C ILE A 96 38.85 7.46 44.55
N VAL A 97 37.70 7.41 45.23
CA VAL A 97 37.53 7.94 46.58
C VAL A 97 38.38 7.18 47.60
N ILE A 98 38.49 5.85 47.46
CA ILE A 98 39.35 5.02 48.32
C ILE A 98 40.84 5.34 48.09
N PHE A 99 41.25 5.61 46.84
CA PHE A 99 42.64 5.95 46.50
C PHE A 99 43.10 7.35 46.95
N LEU A 100 42.17 8.27 47.23
CA LEU A 100 42.48 9.64 47.66
C LEU A 100 42.47 9.82 49.18
N ILE A 101 41.91 8.87 49.92
CA ILE A 101 41.78 8.91 51.39
C ILE A 101 42.77 7.97 52.08
N GLY A 102 43.33 6.98 51.37
CA GLY A 102 44.42 6.11 51.84
C GLY A 102 45.78 6.62 51.42
#